data_AF-A0A7S2KCX9-F1
#
_entry.id   AF-A0A7S2KCX9-F1
#
_cell.length_a   1.000
_cell.length_b   1.000
_cell.length_c   1.000
_cell.angle_alpha   90.00
_cell.angle_beta   90.00
_cell.angle_gamma   90.00
#
_symmetry.space_group_name_H-M   'P 1'
#
loop_
_entity.id
_entity.type
_entity.pdbx_description
1 polymer ?
#
loop_
_entity_poly.entity_id
_entity_poly.type
_entity_poly.pdbx_seq_one_letter_code
_entity_poly.pdbx_strand_id
1 'polypeptide(L)'
;MITADDRMKLVDWCYSIADHCLHSRKTVSSAMEMVDRFLSTPSNSADTARVAYEAQRDPIKFQLLTITALYVAIKINENIVISSDLFADMCSSHADIVVAEDIEDMERILLSGLSWRCRAPTAYLIGHTIMALIRPHAEIPEATWDFVIDEMKYLTEL
;
A
#
# COMPACT_ATOMS: atom_id res chain seq x y z
N MET A 1 -1.61 -13.72 -16.32
CA MET A 1 -0.31 -13.21 -15.82
C MET A 1 -0.50 -11.73 -15.63
N ILE A 2 -0.28 -11.23 -14.42
CA ILE A 2 -0.45 -9.81 -14.10
C ILE A 2 0.68 -9.00 -14.73
N THR A 3 0.33 -7.91 -15.40
CA THR A 3 1.29 -7.00 -16.04
C THR A 3 1.55 -5.77 -15.18
N ALA A 4 2.58 -4.99 -15.53
CA ALA A 4 2.84 -3.71 -14.89
C ALA A 4 1.67 -2.72 -15.07
N ASP A 5 0.97 -2.77 -16.21
CA ASP A 5 -0.20 -1.92 -16.49
C ASP A 5 -1.39 -2.30 -15.60
N ASP A 6 -1.60 -3.60 -15.35
CA ASP A 6 -2.65 -4.05 -14.42
C ASP A 6 -2.37 -3.57 -13.00
N ARG A 7 -1.10 -3.63 -12.57
CA ARG A 7 -0.67 -3.06 -11.29
C ARG A 7 -0.89 -1.55 -11.25
N MET A 8 -0.55 -0.83 -12.32
CA MET A 8 -0.71 0.63 -12.36
C MET A 8 -2.17 1.05 -12.18
N LYS A 9 -3.10 0.38 -12.87
CA LYS A 9 -4.55 0.65 -12.72
C LYS A 9 -5.03 0.48 -11.28
N LEU A 10 -4.54 -0.53 -10.57
CA LEU A 10 -4.90 -0.76 -9.18
C LEU A 10 -4.25 0.27 -8.25
N VAL A 11 -3.04 0.72 -8.53
CA VAL A 11 -2.39 1.83 -7.80
C VAL A 11 -3.17 3.13 -7.98
N ASP A 12 -3.54 3.48 -9.20
CA ASP A 12 -4.36 4.66 -9.50
C ASP A 12 -5.72 4.59 -8.79
N TRP A 13 -6.32 3.40 -8.74
CA TRP A 13 -7.53 3.15 -7.96
C TRP A 13 -7.30 3.32 -6.45
N CYS A 14 -6.18 2.82 -5.89
CA CYS A 14 -5.87 3.04 -4.48
C CYS A 14 -5.70 4.54 -4.16
N TYR A 15 -5.08 5.31 -5.05
CA TYR A 15 -4.97 6.76 -4.91
C TYR A 15 -6.33 7.45 -4.99
N SER A 16 -7.23 7.03 -5.89
CA SER A 16 -8.57 7.63 -5.96
C SER A 16 -9.36 7.43 -4.67
N ILE A 17 -9.25 6.26 -4.04
CA ILE A 17 -9.85 5.99 -2.73
C ILE A 17 -9.20 6.84 -1.64
N ALA A 18 -7.87 6.87 -1.57
CA ALA A 18 -7.17 7.66 -0.56
C ALA A 18 -7.49 9.16 -0.68
N ASP A 19 -7.49 9.71 -1.88
CA ASP A 19 -7.80 11.11 -2.17
C ASP A 19 -9.28 11.41 -1.85
N HIS A 20 -10.22 10.51 -2.19
CA HIS A 20 -11.64 10.65 -1.87
C HIS A 20 -11.91 10.68 -0.36
N CYS A 21 -11.20 9.84 0.40
CA CYS A 21 -11.32 9.75 1.85
C CYS A 21 -10.42 10.75 2.61
N LEU A 22 -9.67 11.60 1.90
CA LEU A 22 -8.69 12.55 2.47
C LEU A 22 -7.62 11.86 3.33
N HIS A 23 -7.24 10.64 2.97
CA HIS A 23 -6.18 9.86 3.60
C HIS A 23 -4.81 10.27 3.04
N SER A 24 -3.75 9.94 3.78
CA SER A 24 -2.40 10.20 3.30
C SER A 24 -2.09 9.33 2.08
N ARG A 25 -1.54 9.91 1.02
CA ARG A 25 -0.99 9.15 -0.12
C ARG A 25 0.07 8.11 0.28
N LYS A 26 0.74 8.31 1.43
CA LYS A 26 1.63 7.33 2.06
C LYS A 26 0.94 6.00 2.37
N THR A 27 -0.36 6.03 2.65
CA THR A 27 -1.16 4.84 2.93
C THR A 27 -1.22 3.93 1.71
N VAL A 28 -1.30 4.48 0.50
CA VAL A 28 -1.18 3.73 -0.76
C VAL A 28 0.22 3.13 -0.90
N SER A 29 1.27 3.90 -0.63
CA SER A 29 2.65 3.38 -0.67
C SER A 29 2.86 2.22 0.32
N SER A 30 2.27 2.31 1.51
CA SER A 30 2.30 1.25 2.52
C SER A 30 1.53 0.00 2.07
N ALA A 31 0.39 0.17 1.41
CA ALA A 31 -0.38 -0.93 0.84
C ALA A 31 0.40 -1.65 -0.25
N MET A 32 0.97 -0.91 -1.20
CA MET A 32 1.73 -1.49 -2.31
C MET A 32 3.02 -2.17 -1.85
N GLU A 33 3.69 -1.63 -0.83
CA GLU A 33 4.83 -2.33 -0.21
C GLU A 33 4.41 -3.68 0.37
N MET A 34 3.27 -3.76 1.05
CA MET A 34 2.76 -5.03 1.59
C MET A 34 2.45 -6.03 0.48
N VAL A 35 1.82 -5.59 -0.63
CA VAL A 35 1.54 -6.44 -1.80
C VAL A 35 2.83 -6.95 -2.42
N ASP A 36 3.75 -6.05 -2.77
CA ASP A 36 4.98 -6.39 -3.46
C ASP A 36 5.83 -7.34 -2.59
N ARG A 37 5.91 -7.09 -1.28
CA ARG A 37 6.64 -7.96 -0.35
C ARG A 37 5.96 -9.31 -0.14
N PHE A 38 4.63 -9.35 -0.03
CA PHE A 38 3.89 -10.61 0.08
C PHE A 38 4.12 -11.51 -1.14
N LEU A 39 4.14 -10.93 -2.34
CA LEU A 39 4.36 -11.67 -3.59
C LEU A 39 5.82 -12.06 -3.84
N SER A 40 6.78 -11.34 -3.23
CA SER A 40 8.22 -11.54 -3.47
C SER A 40 8.92 -12.37 -2.39
N THR A 41 8.31 -12.54 -1.22
CA THR A 41 8.92 -13.24 -0.09
C THR A 41 8.53 -14.73 -0.10
N PRO A 42 9.43 -15.65 0.30
CA PRO A 42 9.05 -17.05 0.49
C PRO A 42 7.87 -17.17 1.44
N SER A 43 6.85 -17.91 1.00
CA SER A 43 5.64 -18.16 1.77
C SER A 43 5.96 -18.99 3.02
N ASN A 44 5.34 -18.63 4.15
CA ASN A 44 5.53 -19.30 5.43
C ASN A 44 4.50 -20.41 5.70
N SER A 45 3.51 -20.58 4.82
CA SER A 45 2.44 -21.58 4.91
C SER A 45 1.94 -21.99 3.53
N ALA A 46 1.21 -23.11 3.46
CA ALA A 46 0.60 -23.58 2.21
C ALA A 46 -0.44 -22.59 1.67
N ASP A 47 -1.23 -21.98 2.55
CA ASP A 47 -2.25 -21.00 2.15
C ASP A 47 -1.64 -19.73 1.57
N THR A 48 -0.58 -19.20 2.21
CA THR A 48 0.13 -18.02 1.68
C THR A 48 0.81 -18.32 0.34
N ALA A 49 1.37 -19.53 0.17
CA ALA A 49 1.94 -19.97 -1.11
C ALA A 49 0.90 -20.05 -2.22
N ARG A 50 -0.27 -20.61 -1.90
CA ARG A 50 -1.40 -20.70 -2.84
C ARG A 50 -1.88 -19.32 -3.25
N VAL A 51 -2.14 -18.42 -2.30
CA VAL A 51 -2.62 -17.07 -2.59
C VAL A 51 -1.59 -16.26 -3.37
N ALA A 52 -0.31 -16.32 -3.04
CA ALA A 52 0.74 -15.65 -3.81
C ALA A 52 0.81 -16.18 -5.25
N TYR A 53 0.69 -17.49 -5.45
CA TYR A 53 0.68 -18.12 -6.77
C TYR A 53 -0.54 -17.69 -7.61
N GLU A 54 -1.73 -17.68 -7.00
CA GLU A 54 -2.99 -17.26 -7.61
C GLU A 54 -2.96 -15.77 -7.98
N ALA A 55 -2.56 -14.90 -7.05
CA ALA A 55 -2.52 -13.44 -7.26
C ALA A 55 -1.54 -13.02 -8.36
N GLN A 56 -0.50 -13.81 -8.68
CA GLN A 56 0.38 -13.51 -9.83
C GLN A 56 -0.26 -13.83 -11.20
N ARG A 57 -1.37 -14.56 -11.22
CA ARG A 57 -1.97 -15.11 -12.45
C ARG A 57 -3.38 -14.66 -12.69
N ASP A 58 -4.16 -14.52 -11.63
CA ASP A 58 -5.58 -14.17 -11.62
C ASP A 58 -5.76 -12.69 -11.21
N PRO A 59 -6.26 -11.84 -12.13
CA PRO A 59 -6.53 -10.43 -11.86
C PRO A 59 -7.48 -10.19 -10.67
N ILE A 60 -8.47 -11.06 -10.47
CA ILE A 60 -9.44 -10.91 -9.38
C ILE A 60 -8.75 -11.14 -8.03
N LYS A 61 -7.88 -12.16 -7.95
CA LYS A 61 -7.09 -12.42 -6.74
C LYS A 61 -6.06 -11.34 -6.46
N PHE A 62 -5.43 -10.79 -7.50
CA PHE A 62 -4.52 -9.66 -7.36
C PHE A 62 -5.24 -8.40 -6.86
N GLN A 63 -6.41 -8.12 -7.41
CA GLN A 63 -7.26 -7.01 -6.98
C GLN A 63 -7.69 -7.18 -5.52
N LEU A 64 -8.20 -8.35 -5.13
CA LEU A 64 -8.59 -8.61 -3.74
C LEU A 64 -7.41 -8.44 -2.77
N LEU A 65 -6.24 -9.00 -3.10
CA LEU A 65 -5.02 -8.82 -2.32
C LEU A 65 -4.67 -7.33 -2.14
N THR A 66 -4.80 -6.54 -3.21
CA THR A 66 -4.47 -5.11 -3.20
C THR A 66 -5.48 -4.30 -2.39
N ILE A 67 -6.78 -4.58 -2.54
CA ILE A 67 -7.87 -3.97 -1.76
C ILE A 67 -7.67 -4.26 -0.27
N THR A 68 -7.40 -5.51 0.09
CA THR A 68 -7.13 -5.91 1.47
C THR A 68 -5.86 -5.26 2.02
N ALA A 69 -4.80 -5.12 1.22
CA ALA A 69 -3.60 -4.42 1.64
C ALA A 69 -3.88 -2.93 1.91
N LEU A 70 -4.73 -2.28 1.11
CA LEU A 70 -5.17 -0.90 1.34
C LEU A 70 -5.99 -0.80 2.63
N TYR A 71 -6.94 -1.71 2.85
CA TYR A 71 -7.72 -1.80 4.08
C TYR A 71 -6.83 -1.89 5.33
N VAL A 72 -5.83 -2.79 5.31
CA VAL A 72 -4.85 -2.95 6.39
C VAL A 72 -4.00 -1.69 6.55
N ALA A 73 -3.57 -1.06 5.46
CA ALA A 73 -2.77 0.16 5.52
C ALA A 73 -3.56 1.31 6.17
N ILE A 74 -4.86 1.45 5.84
CA ILE A 74 -5.75 2.45 6.45
C ILE A 74 -5.86 2.19 7.95
N LYS A 75 -6.14 0.95 8.39
CA LYS A 75 -6.20 0.59 9.82
C LYS A 75 -4.93 0.94 10.60
N ILE A 76 -3.76 0.87 9.95
CA ILE A 76 -2.46 1.03 10.60
C ILE A 76 -2.00 2.49 10.64
N ASN A 77 -2.30 3.26 9.59
CA ASN A 77 -1.74 4.58 9.35
C ASN A 77 -2.73 5.71 9.55
N GLU A 78 -4.03 5.45 9.35
CA GLU A 78 -5.08 6.46 9.48
C GLU A 78 -5.75 6.36 10.86
N ASN A 79 -6.07 7.51 11.47
CA ASN A 79 -6.72 7.56 12.80
C ASN A 79 -8.24 7.33 12.70
N ILE A 80 -8.67 6.35 11.90
CA ILE A 80 -10.08 6.07 11.61
C ILE A 80 -10.36 4.58 11.85
N VAL A 81 -11.52 4.29 12.44
CA VAL A 81 -12.03 2.92 12.58
C VAL A 81 -12.95 2.65 11.40
N ILE A 82 -12.57 1.70 10.55
CA ILE A 82 -13.34 1.29 9.39
C ILE A 82 -13.68 -0.20 9.45
N SER A 83 -14.96 -0.53 9.40
CA SER A 83 -15.42 -1.93 9.30
C SER A 83 -15.17 -2.47 7.89
N SER A 84 -15.03 -3.80 7.80
CA SER A 84 -14.93 -4.52 6.54
C SER A 84 -16.17 -4.28 5.66
N ASP A 85 -17.37 -4.25 6.25
CA ASP A 85 -18.62 -3.93 5.54
C ASP A 85 -18.59 -2.54 4.90
N LEU A 86 -18.23 -1.51 5.67
CA LEU A 86 -18.18 -0.13 5.15
C LEU A 86 -17.11 0.01 4.06
N PHE A 87 -15.96 -0.66 4.22
CA PHE A 87 -14.91 -0.63 3.21
C PHE A 87 -15.32 -1.40 1.95
N ALA A 88 -15.99 -2.55 2.09
CA ALA A 88 -16.55 -3.29 0.97
C ALA A 88 -17.55 -2.43 0.20
N ASP A 89 -18.49 -1.78 0.89
CA ASP A 89 -19.47 -0.88 0.27
C ASP A 89 -18.83 0.29 -0.51
N MET A 90 -17.74 0.86 0.02
CA MET A 90 -16.98 1.88 -0.71
C MET A 90 -16.31 1.29 -1.96
N CYS A 91 -15.79 0.07 -1.87
CA CYS A 91 -15.18 -0.64 -2.99
C CYS A 91 -16.21 -1.09 -4.04
N SER A 92 -17.44 -1.42 -3.65
CA SER A 92 -18.53 -1.90 -4.52
C SER A 92 -18.87 -0.93 -5.66
N SER A 93 -18.58 0.36 -5.49
CA SER A 93 -18.74 1.37 -6.55
C SER A 93 -17.74 1.21 -7.71
N HIS A 94 -16.65 0.46 -7.50
CA HIS A 94 -15.53 0.29 -8.44
C HIS A 94 -15.06 -1.18 -8.60
N ALA A 95 -15.53 -2.10 -7.77
CA ALA A 95 -15.14 -3.51 -7.73
C ALA A 95 -16.37 -4.40 -7.53
N ASP A 96 -16.91 -4.96 -8.61
CA ASP A 96 -18.21 -5.66 -8.64
C ASP A 96 -18.27 -6.99 -7.84
N ILE A 97 -17.19 -7.43 -7.17
CA ILE A 97 -17.05 -8.81 -6.67
C ILE A 97 -16.56 -8.91 -5.21
N VAL A 98 -16.21 -7.80 -4.56
CA VAL A 98 -15.57 -7.88 -3.23
C VAL A 98 -16.60 -7.75 -2.11
N VAL A 99 -16.79 -8.82 -1.34
CA VAL A 99 -17.58 -8.82 -0.10
C VAL A 99 -16.68 -8.75 1.14
N ALA A 100 -17.24 -8.30 2.27
CA ALA A 100 -16.52 -8.12 3.53
C ALA A 100 -15.80 -9.40 4.00
N GLU A 101 -16.42 -10.57 3.83
CA GLU A 101 -15.84 -11.88 4.18
C GLU A 101 -14.54 -12.16 3.41
N ASP A 102 -14.52 -11.88 2.10
CA ASP A 102 -13.32 -12.04 1.26
C ASP A 102 -12.17 -11.14 1.76
N ILE A 103 -12.49 -9.93 2.19
CA ILE A 103 -11.51 -8.97 2.73
C ILE A 103 -10.93 -9.48 4.04
N GLU A 104 -11.77 -9.99 4.95
CA GLU A 104 -11.35 -10.51 6.25
C GLU A 104 -10.50 -11.78 6.13
N ASP A 105 -10.88 -12.70 5.25
CA ASP A 105 -10.11 -13.91 4.99
C ASP A 105 -8.76 -13.59 4.35
N MET A 106 -8.75 -12.73 3.33
CA MET A 106 -7.52 -12.26 2.71
C MET A 106 -6.66 -11.48 3.72
N GLU A 107 -7.25 -10.72 4.65
CA GLU A 107 -6.53 -9.97 5.68
C GLU A 107 -5.72 -10.94 6.56
N ARG A 108 -6.34 -12.03 7.02
CA ARG A 108 -5.65 -13.05 7.83
C ARG A 108 -4.49 -13.68 7.06
N ILE A 109 -4.68 -13.98 5.77
CA ILE A 109 -3.64 -14.59 4.93
C ILE A 109 -2.49 -13.58 4.68
N LEU A 110 -2.82 -12.34 4.35
CA LEU A 110 -1.83 -11.28 4.13
C LEU A 110 -1.01 -11.02 5.39
N LEU A 111 -1.66 -10.81 6.54
CA LEU A 111 -1.00 -10.55 7.82
C LEU A 111 -0.13 -11.73 8.25
N SER A 112 -0.63 -12.96 8.12
CA SER A 112 0.16 -14.15 8.43
C SER A 112 1.36 -14.32 7.50
N GLY A 113 1.19 -14.13 6.19
CA GLY A 113 2.28 -14.19 5.21
C GLY A 113 3.36 -13.13 5.45
N LEU A 114 2.97 -11.95 5.91
CA LEU A 114 3.88 -10.89 6.32
C LEU A 114 4.44 -11.07 7.74
N SER A 115 4.08 -12.16 8.44
CA SER A 115 4.43 -12.38 9.84
C SER A 115 4.08 -11.19 10.73
N TRP A 116 2.96 -10.53 10.45
CA TRP A 116 2.44 -9.33 11.12
C TRP A 116 3.35 -8.09 11.02
N ARG A 117 4.34 -8.09 10.12
CA ARG A 117 5.30 -6.98 9.95
C ARG A 117 4.80 -5.93 8.97
N CYS A 118 3.65 -5.31 9.25
CA CYS A 118 2.97 -4.44 8.28
C CYS A 118 3.52 -3.00 8.17
N ARG A 119 4.58 -2.67 8.93
CA ARG A 119 5.24 -1.36 8.90
C ARG A 119 6.65 -1.50 8.34
N ALA A 120 6.80 -1.32 7.04
CA ALA A 120 8.10 -1.14 6.41
C ALA A 120 8.43 0.35 6.26
N PRO A 121 9.73 0.71 6.21
CA PRO A 121 10.13 2.05 5.82
C PRO A 121 9.75 2.31 4.36
N THR A 122 8.98 3.37 4.12
CA THR A 122 8.67 3.84 2.76
C THR A 122 9.85 4.60 2.15
N ALA A 123 9.88 4.73 0.82
CA ALA A 123 10.91 5.51 0.11
C ALA A 123 11.02 6.93 0.67
N TYR A 124 9.89 7.58 0.94
CA TYR A 124 9.86 8.88 1.61
C TYR A 124 10.52 8.89 2.99
N LEU A 125 10.25 7.89 3.84
CA LEU A 125 10.84 7.86 5.18
C LEU A 125 12.37 7.79 5.07
N ILE A 126 12.88 6.92 4.20
CA ILE A 126 14.32 6.81 3.95
C ILE A 126 14.89 8.10 3.37
N GLY A 127 14.24 8.66 2.33
CA GLY A 127 14.64 9.93 1.72
C GLY A 127 14.69 11.07 2.71
N HIS A 128 13.62 11.26 3.49
CA HIS A 128 13.54 12.27 4.55
C HIS A 128 14.62 12.06 5.61
N THR A 129 14.88 10.83 6.05
CA THR A 129 15.95 10.54 7.02
C THR A 129 17.33 10.90 6.46
N ILE A 130 17.62 10.54 5.20
CA ILE A 130 18.87 10.89 4.53
C ILE A 130 19.01 12.41 4.44
N MET A 131 17.97 13.12 4.02
CA MET A 131 17.99 14.59 3.95
C MET A 131 18.20 15.22 5.33
N ALA A 132 17.51 14.72 6.37
CA ALA A 132 17.71 15.20 7.74
C ALA A 132 19.15 15.01 8.25
N LEU A 133 19.83 13.93 7.83
CA LEU A 133 21.25 13.69 8.16
C LEU A 133 22.18 14.64 7.39
N ILE A 134 21.84 15.01 6.16
CA ILE A 134 22.65 15.91 5.33
C ILE A 134 22.48 17.37 5.75
N ARG A 135 21.29 17.77 6.23
CA ARG A 135 20.94 19.17 6.56
C ARG A 135 22.00 19.90 7.39
N PRO A 136 22.57 19.34 8.48
CA PRO A 136 23.57 20.03 9.29
C PRO A 136 24.91 20.24 8.59
N HIS A 137 25.17 19.52 7.50
CA HIS A 137 26.42 19.53 6.75
C HIS A 137 26.32 20.25 5.40
N ALA A 138 25.12 20.67 5.01
CA ALA A 138 24.87 21.32 3.73
C ALA A 138 24.81 22.84 3.91
N GLU A 139 25.81 23.55 3.37
CA GLU A 139 25.83 25.02 3.30
C GLU A 139 24.95 25.52 2.14
N ILE A 140 23.67 25.15 2.13
CA ILE A 140 22.72 25.56 1.10
C ILE A 140 21.60 26.44 1.67
N PRO A 141 21.16 27.48 0.91
CA PRO A 141 20.08 28.35 1.33
C PRO A 141 18.80 27.56 1.67
N GLU A 142 18.01 28.07 2.61
CA GLU A 142 16.75 27.45 3.04
C GLU A 142 15.79 27.23 1.86
N ALA A 143 15.62 28.22 0.99
CA ALA A 143 14.78 28.06 -0.21
C ALA A 143 15.23 26.93 -1.14
N THR A 144 16.54 26.69 -1.27
CA THR A 144 17.07 25.57 -2.07
C THR A 144 16.84 24.24 -1.38
N TRP A 145 16.94 24.21 -0.05
CA TRP A 145 16.63 23.02 0.74
C TRP A 145 15.16 22.63 0.62
N ASP A 146 14.26 23.59 0.77
CA ASP A 146 12.82 23.37 0.69
C ASP A 146 12.43 22.85 -0.70
N PHE A 147 13.01 23.42 -1.77
CA PHE A 147 12.85 22.90 -3.12
C PHE A 147 13.27 21.43 -3.26
N VAL A 148 14.42 21.04 -2.71
CA VAL A 148 14.90 19.64 -2.76
C VAL A 148 14.00 18.71 -1.94
N ILE A 149 13.49 19.17 -0.80
CA ILE A 149 12.54 18.40 0.00
C ILE A 149 11.22 18.20 -0.74
N ASP A 150 10.71 19.23 -1.41
CA ASP A 150 9.47 19.17 -2.18
C ASP A 150 9.62 18.29 -3.44
N GLU A 151 10.77 18.34 -4.11
CA GLU A 151 11.09 17.43 -5.20
C GLU A 151 11.16 15.96 -4.73
N MET A 152 11.75 15.71 -3.54
CA MET A 152 11.79 14.36 -2.96
C MET A 152 10.40 13.84 -2.62
N LYS A 153 9.52 14.69 -2.08
CA LYS A 153 8.11 14.35 -1.85
C LYS A 153 7.40 14.02 -3.16
N TYR A 154 7.53 14.87 -4.17
CA TYR A 154 6.96 14.66 -5.50
C TYR A 154 7.40 13.32 -6.12
N LEU A 155 8.71 13.03 -6.14
CA LEU A 155 9.26 11.78 -6.66
C LEU A 155 8.86 10.54 -5.85
N THR A 156 8.37 10.72 -4.63
CA THR A 156 7.87 9.64 -3.76
C THR A 156 6.34 9.62 -3.62
N GLU A 157 5.65 10.41 -4.45
CA GLU A 157 4.18 10.52 -4.49
C GLU A 157 3.55 10.99 -3.16
N LEU A 158 4.17 11.99 -2.51
CA LEU A 158 3.71 12.61 -1.25
C LEU A 158 3.60 14.14 -1.31
#